data_AF-A0AAD8S5L5-F1
#
_entry.id   AF-A0AAD8S5L5-F1
#
_cell.length_a   1.000
_cell.length_b   1.000
_cell.length_c   1.000
_cell.angle_alpha   90.00
_cell.angle_beta   90.00
_cell.angle_gamma   90.00
#
_symmetry.space_group_name_H-M   'P 1'
#
loop_
_entity.id
_entity.type
_entity.pdbx_description
1 polymer ?
#
loop_
_entity_poly.entity_id
_entity_poly.type
_entity_poly.pdbx_seq_one_letter_code
_entity_poly.pdbx_strand_id
1 'polypeptide(L)'
;MELQPHPELRHHAEHLDFMLYHTQQDLDNARAYANQTHLALATHADAIKMLAQDRKKLRLQRAKKDATIVCLRAKIASLEATVKAQEDQLRELEEDDGGFDLQGGGAFLSDDDFEEDEFTEEEDYEFLEAGPDDFMAPPNRNNNDAMMQLLQTLLADRETERAERQANIAALQNLANQGHGNHDHPGSKLKNFQNTNPPVFSKTEEPLDADDWLQTMENNLEVAGVEANEKVLFATHYLAGPARAWWTSTRAMNGGQVMTWADFKLKFSKYHVPRVLSRR
;
A
#
# COMPACT_ATOMS: atom_id res chain seq x y z
N MET A 1 -78.47 -32.63 35.12
CA MET A 1 -78.32 -32.78 33.66
C MET A 1 -76.95 -32.20 33.31
N GLU A 2 -75.92 -33.04 33.27
CA GLU A 2 -74.65 -32.63 32.68
C GLU A 2 -74.82 -32.62 31.15
N LEU A 3 -74.77 -31.44 30.54
CA LEU A 3 -74.72 -31.32 29.09
C LEU A 3 -73.43 -31.98 28.61
N GLN A 4 -73.54 -33.06 27.84
CA GLN A 4 -72.39 -33.70 27.22
C GLN A 4 -71.69 -32.70 26.27
N PRO A 5 -70.35 -32.60 26.31
CA PRO A 5 -69.61 -31.64 25.50
C PRO A 5 -69.75 -31.98 24.02
N HIS A 6 -70.19 -30.99 23.21
CA HIS A 6 -70.43 -31.15 21.78
C HIS A 6 -69.08 -31.35 21.05
N PRO A 7 -68.85 -32.48 20.36
CA PRO A 7 -67.53 -32.83 19.82
C PRO A 7 -67.01 -31.84 18.78
N GLU A 8 -67.89 -31.21 18.01
CA GLU A 8 -67.54 -30.20 17.00
C GLU A 8 -67.00 -28.91 17.62
N LEU A 9 -67.56 -28.46 18.75
CA LEU A 9 -67.09 -27.26 19.45
C LEU A 9 -65.71 -27.46 20.06
N ARG A 10 -65.43 -28.69 20.53
CA ARG A 10 -64.11 -29.06 21.05
C ARG A 10 -63.05 -29.01 19.95
N HIS A 11 -63.34 -29.58 18.78
CA HIS A 11 -62.39 -29.59 17.66
C HIS A 11 -62.11 -28.16 17.14
N HIS A 12 -63.13 -27.31 17.12
CA HIS A 12 -62.96 -25.91 16.74
C HIS A 12 -62.11 -25.13 17.76
N ALA A 13 -62.31 -25.37 19.06
CA ALA A 13 -61.49 -24.76 20.10
C ALA A 13 -60.01 -25.19 20.02
N GLU A 14 -59.74 -26.47 19.79
CA GLU A 14 -58.39 -27.01 19.60
C GLU A 14 -57.72 -26.42 18.34
N HIS A 15 -58.48 -26.25 17.25
CA HIS A 15 -57.97 -25.61 16.03
C HIS A 15 -57.64 -24.12 16.25
N LEU A 16 -58.49 -23.38 16.98
CA LEU A 16 -58.22 -21.99 17.33
C LEU A 16 -57.00 -21.85 18.24
N ASP A 17 -56.82 -22.74 19.22
CA ASP A 17 -55.65 -22.76 20.09
C ASP A 17 -54.36 -23.02 19.28
N PHE A 18 -54.41 -23.96 18.32
CA PHE A 18 -53.31 -24.22 17.39
C PHE A 18 -52.97 -22.99 16.54
N MET A 19 -53.98 -22.29 15.98
CA MET A 19 -53.78 -21.09 15.18
C MET A 19 -53.24 -19.91 16.02
N LEU A 20 -53.74 -19.75 17.25
CA LEU A 20 -53.25 -18.73 18.18
C LEU A 20 -51.80 -19.00 18.61
N TYR A 21 -51.45 -20.26 18.86
CA TYR A 21 -50.07 -20.65 19.14
C TYR A 21 -49.13 -20.33 17.98
N HIS A 22 -49.51 -20.69 16.75
CA HIS A 22 -48.66 -20.46 15.58
C HIS A 22 -48.50 -18.96 15.27
N THR A 23 -49.59 -18.19 15.33
CA THR A 23 -49.53 -16.73 15.13
C THR A 23 -48.73 -16.03 16.22
N GLN A 24 -48.80 -16.49 17.47
CA GLN A 24 -47.97 -15.98 18.56
C GLN A 24 -46.48 -16.29 18.32
N GLN A 25 -46.17 -17.50 17.87
CA GLN A 25 -44.81 -17.90 17.52
C GLN A 25 -44.24 -17.05 16.36
N ASP A 26 -45.03 -16.80 15.32
CA ASP A 26 -44.62 -15.94 14.21
C ASP A 26 -44.35 -14.50 14.68
N LEU A 27 -45.16 -14.00 15.61
CA LEU A 27 -45.03 -12.65 16.14
C LEU A 27 -43.77 -12.52 17.02
N ASP A 28 -43.44 -13.55 17.80
CA ASP A 28 -42.21 -13.59 18.59
C ASP A 28 -40.96 -13.76 17.72
N ASN A 29 -41.04 -14.57 16.64
CA ASN A 29 -39.98 -14.66 15.63
C ASN A 29 -39.75 -13.31 14.94
N ALA A 30 -40.81 -12.60 14.55
CA ALA A 30 -40.72 -11.29 13.93
C ALA A 30 -40.10 -10.25 14.88
N ARG A 31 -40.45 -10.27 16.17
CA ARG A 31 -39.82 -9.43 17.20
C ARG A 31 -38.34 -9.74 17.36
N ALA A 32 -37.95 -11.01 17.39
CA ALA A 32 -36.55 -11.41 17.50
C ALA A 32 -35.75 -10.90 16.29
N TYR A 33 -36.29 -11.04 15.07
CA TYR A 33 -35.67 -10.51 13.85
C TYR A 33 -35.56 -8.98 13.86
N ALA A 34 -36.62 -8.27 14.29
CA ALA A 34 -36.60 -6.81 14.42
C ALA A 34 -35.54 -6.34 15.43
N ASN A 35 -35.39 -7.03 16.56
CA ASN A 35 -34.36 -6.69 17.56
C ASN A 35 -32.94 -6.95 17.03
N GLN A 36 -32.73 -8.07 16.33
CA GLN A 36 -31.44 -8.39 15.73
C GLN A 36 -31.04 -7.38 14.67
N THR A 37 -31.97 -7.00 13.80
CA THR A 37 -31.73 -5.98 12.76
C THR A 37 -31.48 -4.60 13.36
N HIS A 38 -32.21 -4.21 14.41
CA HIS A 38 -31.95 -2.96 15.12
C HIS A 38 -30.54 -2.93 15.76
N LEU A 39 -30.11 -4.04 16.37
CA LEU A 39 -28.76 -4.14 16.93
C LEU A 39 -27.69 -4.05 15.83
N ALA A 40 -27.87 -4.75 14.70
CA ALA A 40 -26.96 -4.66 13.56
C ALA A 40 -26.86 -3.22 13.04
N LEU A 41 -27.99 -2.52 12.90
CA LEU A 41 -28.01 -1.11 12.48
C LEU A 41 -27.25 -0.20 13.47
N ALA A 42 -27.41 -0.42 14.78
CA ALA A 42 -26.65 0.32 15.79
C ALA A 42 -25.14 0.10 15.65
N THR A 43 -24.70 -1.15 15.49
CA THR A 43 -23.27 -1.46 15.28
C THR A 43 -22.71 -0.83 14.01
N HIS A 44 -23.47 -0.86 12.91
CA HIS A 44 -23.07 -0.21 11.66
C HIS A 44 -22.99 1.30 11.81
N ALA A 45 -23.91 1.93 12.54
CA ALA A 45 -23.89 3.37 12.79
C ALA A 45 -22.61 3.80 13.53
N ASP A 46 -22.17 3.01 14.51
CA ASP A 46 -20.92 3.29 15.23
C ASP A 46 -19.68 3.07 14.37
N ALA A 47 -19.66 2.04 13.53
CA ALA A 47 -18.60 1.84 12.54
C ALA A 47 -18.50 3.03 11.56
N ILE A 48 -19.64 3.54 11.07
CA ILE A 48 -19.68 4.73 10.20
C ILE A 48 -19.10 5.95 10.91
N LYS A 49 -19.41 6.16 12.19
CA LYS A 49 -18.83 7.27 12.98
C LYS A 49 -17.32 7.15 13.11
N MET A 50 -16.80 5.96 13.41
CA MET A 50 -15.35 5.73 13.51
C MET A 50 -14.65 5.99 12.18
N LEU A 51 -15.17 5.44 11.08
CA LEU A 51 -14.63 5.66 9.74
C LEU A 51 -14.67 7.14 9.33
N ALA A 52 -15.70 7.89 9.73
CA ALA A 52 -15.78 9.32 9.48
C ALA A 52 -14.67 10.10 10.21
N GLN A 53 -14.38 9.74 11.47
CA GLN A 53 -13.28 10.33 12.24
C GLN A 53 -11.92 10.01 11.61
N ASP A 54 -11.69 8.76 11.22
CA ASP A 54 -10.43 8.36 10.60
C ASP A 54 -10.23 9.04 9.24
N ARG A 55 -11.30 9.17 8.44
CA ARG A 55 -11.27 9.95 7.20
C ARG A 55 -10.90 11.41 7.45
N LYS A 56 -11.37 12.02 8.56
CA LYS A 56 -10.99 13.38 8.95
C LYS A 56 -9.50 13.46 9.32
N LYS A 57 -8.98 12.51 10.11
CA LYS A 57 -7.55 12.43 10.46
C LYS A 57 -6.67 12.29 9.21
N LEU A 58 -7.05 11.39 8.29
CA LEU A 58 -6.30 11.16 7.06
C LEU A 58 -6.23 12.41 6.18
N ARG A 59 -7.34 13.18 6.10
CA ARG A 59 -7.35 14.47 5.41
C ARG A 59 -6.38 15.47 6.02
N LEU A 60 -6.33 15.56 7.34
CA LEU A 60 -5.40 16.46 8.03
C LEU A 60 -3.94 16.07 7.75
N GLN A 61 -3.63 14.76 7.80
CA GLN A 61 -2.29 14.27 7.45
C GLN A 61 -1.93 14.58 6.00
N ARG A 62 -2.87 14.39 5.06
CA ARG A 62 -2.66 14.74 3.65
C ARG A 62 -2.41 16.23 3.48
N ALA A 63 -3.24 17.09 4.07
CA ALA A 63 -3.05 18.54 4.01
C ALA A 63 -1.68 18.98 4.56
N LYS A 64 -1.21 18.35 5.65
CA LYS A 64 0.13 18.61 6.20
C LYS A 64 1.23 18.22 5.21
N LYS A 65 1.14 17.04 4.59
CA LYS A 65 2.09 16.59 3.56
C LYS A 65 2.07 17.52 2.34
N ASP A 66 0.89 17.92 1.88
CA ASP A 66 0.72 18.83 0.75
C ASP A 66 1.35 20.20 1.03
N ALA A 67 1.19 20.74 2.24
CA ALA A 67 1.84 21.99 2.65
C ALA A 67 3.38 21.86 2.64
N THR A 68 3.93 20.75 3.12
CA THR A 68 5.37 20.47 3.03
C THR A 68 5.84 20.40 1.59
N ILE A 69 5.09 19.73 0.71
CA ILE A 69 5.42 19.65 -0.73
C ILE A 69 5.45 21.04 -1.36
N VAL A 70 4.48 21.91 -1.05
CA VAL A 70 4.45 23.28 -1.57
C VAL A 70 5.67 24.08 -1.11
N CYS A 71 6.04 23.99 0.18
CA CYS A 71 7.22 24.66 0.72
C CYS A 71 8.52 24.18 0.05
N LEU A 72 8.68 22.86 -0.10
CA LEU A 72 9.85 22.28 -0.77
C LEU A 72 9.94 22.73 -2.23
N ARG A 73 8.82 22.75 -2.96
CA ARG A 73 8.79 23.26 -4.34
C ARG A 73 9.19 24.73 -4.43
N ALA A 74 8.73 25.56 -3.50
CA ALA A 74 9.14 26.96 -3.45
C ALA A 74 10.65 27.11 -3.18
N LYS A 75 11.22 26.28 -2.30
CA LYS A 75 12.65 26.28 -2.02
C LYS A 75 13.46 25.84 -3.25
N ILE A 76 13.00 24.81 -3.95
CA ILE A 76 13.62 24.35 -5.21
C ILE A 76 13.62 25.48 -6.24
N ALA A 77 12.48 26.13 -6.49
CA ALA A 77 12.39 27.25 -7.43
C ALA A 77 13.32 28.42 -7.05
N SER A 78 13.45 28.71 -5.75
CA SER A 78 14.39 29.72 -5.25
C SER A 78 15.85 29.33 -5.53
N LEU A 79 16.21 28.06 -5.34
CA LEU A 79 17.56 27.58 -5.61
C LEU A 79 17.86 27.57 -7.12
N GLU A 80 16.90 27.15 -7.94
CA GLU A 80 17.00 27.21 -9.40
C GLU A 80 17.23 28.64 -9.90
N ALA A 81 16.54 29.63 -9.31
CA ALA A 81 16.76 31.03 -9.63
C ALA A 81 18.16 31.53 -9.24
N THR A 82 18.68 31.12 -8.09
CA THR A 82 20.05 31.49 -7.68
C THR A 82 21.11 30.83 -8.56
N VAL A 83 20.93 29.56 -8.93
CA VAL A 83 21.83 28.87 -9.85
C VAL A 83 21.84 29.57 -11.19
N LYS A 84 20.66 29.88 -11.74
CA LYS A 84 20.56 30.62 -12.99
C LYS A 84 21.25 32.00 -12.94
N ALA A 85 21.06 32.74 -11.84
CA ALA A 85 21.73 34.03 -11.67
C ALA A 85 23.26 33.89 -11.62
N GLN A 86 23.77 32.85 -10.94
CA GLN A 86 25.21 32.54 -10.91
C GLN A 86 25.74 32.13 -12.30
N GLU A 87 24.98 31.33 -13.05
CA GLU A 87 25.33 30.94 -14.43
C GLU A 87 25.36 32.14 -15.39
N ASP A 88 24.40 33.05 -15.27
CA ASP A 88 24.35 34.28 -16.09
C ASP A 88 25.53 35.21 -15.75
N GLN A 89 25.89 35.35 -14.46
CA GLN A 89 27.10 36.08 -14.03
C GLN A 89 28.40 35.48 -14.60
N LEU A 90 28.51 34.15 -14.66
CA LEU A 90 29.67 33.49 -15.28
C LEU A 90 29.73 33.72 -16.78
N ARG A 91 28.58 33.70 -17.47
CA ARG A 91 28.50 33.96 -18.92
C ARG A 91 28.93 35.38 -19.27
N GLU A 92 28.55 36.37 -18.45
CA GLU A 92 28.97 37.77 -18.65
C GLU A 92 30.48 37.97 -18.41
N LEU A 93 31.11 37.18 -17.54
CA LEU A 93 32.56 37.18 -17.32
C LEU A 93 33.35 36.47 -18.43
N GLU A 94 32.74 35.53 -19.16
CA GLU A 94 33.33 34.87 -20.33
C GLU A 94 33.25 35.72 -21.61
N GLU A 95 32.41 36.77 -21.66
CA GLU A 95 32.31 37.66 -22.82
C GLU A 95 33.31 38.85 -22.79
N ASP A 96 34.10 38.99 -21.71
CA ASP A 96 35.12 40.04 -21.54
C ASP A 96 36.57 39.53 -21.77
N ASP A 97 36.74 38.31 -22.27
CA ASP A 97 38.01 37.86 -22.89
C ASP A 97 38.10 38.29 -24.36
N GLY A 98 38.06 39.61 -24.55
CA GLY A 98 38.57 40.21 -25.77
C GLY A 98 39.91 39.58 -26.15
N GLY A 99 39.95 38.94 -27.32
CA GLY A 99 41.07 38.12 -27.78
C GLY A 99 42.43 38.73 -27.46
N PHE A 100 43.24 37.99 -26.71
CA PHE A 100 44.64 38.31 -26.52
C PHE A 100 45.39 37.94 -27.81
N ASP A 101 45.53 38.92 -28.71
CA ASP A 101 46.42 38.85 -29.87
C ASP A 101 47.87 38.66 -29.37
N LEU A 102 48.36 37.42 -29.43
CA LEU A 102 49.79 37.11 -29.30
C LEU A 102 50.52 37.49 -30.58
N GLN A 103 50.68 38.80 -30.81
CA GLN A 103 51.64 39.28 -31.80
C GLN A 103 52.34 40.56 -31.35
N GLY A 104 53.54 40.37 -30.78
CA GLY A 104 54.59 41.38 -30.90
C GLY A 104 55.37 41.66 -29.62
N GLY A 105 56.67 41.37 -29.69
CA GLY A 105 57.68 42.20 -29.05
C GLY A 105 58.20 41.68 -27.72
N GLY A 106 59.36 41.02 -27.76
CA GLY A 106 60.15 40.78 -26.57
C GLY A 106 60.59 42.10 -25.93
N ALA A 107 60.45 42.16 -24.61
CA ALA A 107 61.28 42.98 -23.76
C ALA A 107 61.41 42.26 -22.42
N PHE A 108 62.57 41.64 -22.26
CA PHE A 108 63.20 41.34 -20.99
C PHE A 108 63.00 42.52 -20.02
N LEU A 109 62.36 42.27 -18.89
CA LEU A 109 62.54 43.07 -17.68
C LEU A 109 62.73 42.12 -16.50
N SER A 110 63.74 42.50 -15.73
CA SER A 110 64.49 41.83 -14.68
C SER A 110 63.69 41.36 -13.47
N ASP A 111 64.25 40.33 -12.83
CA ASP A 111 63.81 39.62 -11.62
C ASP A 111 64.19 40.36 -10.32
N ASP A 112 64.31 41.70 -10.37
CA ASP A 112 64.76 42.52 -9.25
C ASP A 112 63.94 43.82 -9.25
N ASP A 113 62.98 43.91 -8.34
CA ASP A 113 62.50 45.11 -7.62
C ASP A 113 61.13 44.78 -6.98
N PHE A 114 61.08 44.37 -5.70
CA PHE A 114 60.75 45.23 -4.55
C PHE A 114 59.22 45.47 -4.45
N GLU A 115 58.47 45.15 -3.38
CA GLU A 115 58.71 45.34 -1.94
C GLU A 115 57.67 44.50 -1.15
N GLU A 116 58.06 43.94 0.00
CA GLU A 116 57.16 43.29 0.97
C GLU A 116 56.32 44.36 1.68
N ASP A 117 55.01 44.37 1.47
CA ASP A 117 54.09 45.09 2.36
C ASP A 117 53.43 44.12 3.35
N GLU A 118 54.00 44.18 4.55
CA GLU A 118 53.50 43.77 5.85
C GLU A 118 52.12 44.41 6.12
N PHE A 119 51.07 43.60 6.34
CA PHE A 119 49.87 44.09 7.01
C PHE A 119 49.51 43.20 8.20
N THR A 120 49.49 43.88 9.33
CA THR A 120 49.40 43.46 10.72
C THR A 120 48.03 42.89 11.13
N GLU A 121 48.06 41.97 12.10
CA GLU A 121 47.19 41.82 13.29
C GLU A 121 46.13 42.94 13.47
N GLU A 122 44.92 42.81 14.01
CA GLU A 122 44.20 41.84 14.83
C GLU A 122 42.80 42.48 15.07
N GLU A 123 41.82 41.70 15.56
CA GLU A 123 40.61 42.16 16.29
C GLU A 123 39.56 42.96 15.46
N ASP A 124 38.25 42.65 15.45
CA ASP A 124 37.34 42.62 16.60
C ASP A 124 36.19 41.60 16.38
N TYR A 125 36.17 40.51 17.16
CA TYR A 125 34.99 39.67 17.35
C TYR A 125 34.51 39.80 18.79
N GLU A 126 33.58 40.73 19.05
CA GLU A 126 32.88 40.79 20.34
C GLU A 126 31.36 40.89 20.18
N PHE A 127 30.71 39.89 20.79
CA PHE A 127 29.66 40.10 21.77
C PHE A 127 28.28 40.64 21.31
N LEU A 128 27.35 39.71 21.08
CA LEU A 128 25.98 39.85 21.58
C LEU A 128 25.56 38.54 22.26
N GLU A 129 25.82 38.46 23.57
CA GLU A 129 25.14 37.51 24.46
C GLU A 129 23.64 37.86 24.50
N ALA A 130 22.85 37.19 23.67
CA ALA A 130 21.42 37.07 23.90
C ALA A 130 21.20 35.97 24.95
N GLY A 131 20.71 36.35 26.13
CA GLY A 131 20.61 35.51 27.32
C GLY A 131 19.84 34.20 27.12
N PRO A 132 20.11 33.19 27.98
CA PRO A 132 19.37 31.95 28.00
C PRO A 132 18.06 32.21 28.74
N ASP A 133 16.91 32.14 28.05
CA ASP A 133 15.60 31.73 28.58
C ASP A 133 14.51 32.22 27.61
N ASP A 134 14.17 31.38 26.62
CA ASP A 134 12.80 31.24 26.05
C ASP A 134 12.71 30.34 24.78
N PHE A 135 13.71 29.49 24.51
CA PHE A 135 13.48 28.33 23.62
C PHE A 135 13.05 27.12 24.46
N MET A 136 11.74 26.95 24.63
CA MET A 136 11.19 25.61 24.84
C MET A 136 11.67 24.70 23.71
N ALA A 137 12.64 23.86 24.02
CA ALA A 137 13.13 22.83 23.11
C ALA A 137 11.94 21.94 22.68
N PRO A 138 11.72 21.72 21.36
CA PRO A 138 10.84 20.64 20.93
C PRO A 138 11.43 19.31 21.43
N PRO A 139 10.61 18.30 21.75
CA PRO A 139 11.12 17.04 22.27
C PRO A 139 12.08 16.44 21.24
N ASN A 140 13.34 16.28 21.65
CA ASN A 140 14.40 15.64 20.89
C ASN A 140 13.95 14.22 20.52
N ARG A 141 13.45 14.02 19.30
CA ARG A 141 13.45 12.71 18.66
C ARG A 141 14.87 12.47 18.22
N ASN A 142 15.62 11.71 19.00
CA ASN A 142 16.94 11.23 18.62
C ASN A 142 16.83 10.61 17.22
N ASN A 143 17.67 11.01 16.27
CA ASN A 143 17.72 10.37 14.94
C ASN A 143 17.98 8.86 15.06
N ASN A 144 18.61 8.43 16.15
CA ASN A 144 18.80 7.02 16.52
C ASN A 144 17.46 6.31 16.81
N ASP A 145 16.47 6.99 17.41
CA ASP A 145 15.13 6.44 17.64
C ASP A 145 14.35 6.33 16.34
N ALA A 146 14.49 7.31 15.44
CA ALA A 146 13.89 7.25 14.11
C ALA A 146 14.48 6.13 13.24
N MET A 147 15.81 5.94 13.29
CA MET A 147 16.48 4.81 12.63
C MET A 147 16.13 3.46 13.26
N MET A 148 16.07 3.38 14.59
CA MET A 148 15.60 2.19 15.30
C MET A 148 14.15 1.86 14.91
N GLN A 149 13.29 2.86 14.85
CA GLN A 149 11.89 2.70 14.45
C GLN A 149 11.77 2.28 12.98
N LEU A 150 12.62 2.80 12.09
CA LEU A 150 12.68 2.36 10.70
C LEU A 150 13.17 0.92 10.58
N LEU A 151 14.22 0.54 11.31
CA LEU A 151 14.73 -0.83 11.33
C LEU A 151 13.67 -1.80 11.89
N GLN A 152 12.98 -1.40 12.95
CA GLN A 152 11.91 -2.18 13.57
C GLN A 152 10.71 -2.33 12.63
N THR A 153 10.38 -1.29 11.86
CA THR A 153 9.35 -1.35 10.82
C THR A 153 9.77 -2.28 9.68
N LEU A 154 11.01 -2.21 9.19
CA LEU A 154 11.51 -3.08 8.13
C LEU A 154 11.57 -4.55 8.56
N LEU A 155 11.93 -4.81 9.82
CA LEU A 155 11.89 -6.16 10.39
C LEU A 155 10.46 -6.67 10.52
N ALA A 156 9.53 -5.83 11.01
CA ALA A 156 8.11 -6.17 11.08
C ALA A 156 7.49 -6.42 9.69
N ASP A 157 7.85 -5.64 8.68
CA ASP A 157 7.43 -5.85 7.28
C ASP A 157 7.99 -7.17 6.74
N ARG A 158 9.28 -7.49 6.98
CA ARG A 158 9.84 -8.81 6.59
C ARG A 158 9.20 -9.97 7.35
N GLU A 159 8.84 -9.78 8.62
CA GLU A 159 8.16 -10.80 9.42
C GLU A 159 6.73 -11.03 8.94
N THR A 160 5.98 -9.98 8.65
CA THR A 160 4.63 -10.09 8.08
C THR A 160 4.67 -10.74 6.70
N GLU A 161 5.61 -10.37 5.84
CA GLU A 161 5.82 -11.02 4.54
C GLU A 161 6.07 -12.53 4.67
N ARG A 162 6.90 -12.93 5.65
CA ARG A 162 7.22 -14.33 5.97
C ARG A 162 6.02 -15.06 6.57
N ALA A 163 5.34 -14.45 7.53
CA ALA A 163 4.17 -15.03 8.19
C ALA A 163 3.02 -15.25 7.20
N GLU A 164 2.75 -14.29 6.32
CA GLU A 164 1.79 -14.45 5.24
C GLU A 164 2.20 -15.53 4.24
N ARG A 165 3.49 -15.57 3.86
CA ARG A 165 3.98 -16.63 2.95
C ARG A 165 3.80 -18.00 3.59
N GLN A 166 4.06 -18.11 4.88
CA GLN A 166 3.92 -19.36 5.62
C GLN A 166 2.45 -19.73 5.86
N ALA A 167 1.56 -18.76 6.10
CA ALA A 167 0.13 -18.98 6.17
C ALA A 167 -0.46 -19.43 4.83
N ASN A 168 -0.01 -18.85 3.71
CA ASN A 168 -0.41 -19.28 2.37
C ASN A 168 0.10 -20.70 2.07
N ILE A 169 1.34 -21.05 2.45
CA ILE A 169 1.87 -22.42 2.33
C ILE A 169 1.05 -23.39 3.18
N ALA A 170 0.73 -23.03 4.43
CA ALA A 170 -0.09 -23.86 5.30
C ALA A 170 -1.52 -24.04 4.75
N ALA A 171 -2.11 -23.00 4.16
CA ALA A 171 -3.40 -23.10 3.49
C ALA A 171 -3.35 -24.05 2.28
N LEU A 172 -2.30 -23.95 1.46
CA LEU A 172 -2.05 -24.87 0.33
C LEU A 172 -1.81 -26.31 0.81
N GLN A 173 -1.14 -26.51 1.95
CA GLN A 173 -0.91 -27.83 2.55
C GLN A 173 -2.18 -28.42 3.18
N ASN A 174 -3.03 -27.60 3.81
CA ASN A 174 -4.30 -28.03 4.37
C ASN A 174 -5.30 -28.43 3.28
N LEU A 175 -5.22 -27.80 2.11
CA LEU A 175 -5.92 -28.25 0.90
C LEU A 175 -5.38 -29.61 0.39
N ALA A 176 -4.08 -29.87 0.54
CA ALA A 176 -3.47 -31.15 0.19
C ALA A 176 -3.82 -32.30 1.16
N ASN A 177 -4.03 -32.02 2.45
CA ASN A 177 -4.22 -33.03 3.50
C ASN A 177 -5.67 -33.49 3.73
N GLN A 178 -6.68 -32.82 3.16
CA GLN A 178 -8.09 -33.24 3.28
C GLN A 178 -8.47 -34.45 2.40
N GLY A 179 -7.46 -35.18 1.92
CA GLY A 179 -7.59 -36.19 0.90
C GLY A 179 -7.35 -37.62 1.36
N HIS A 180 -8.36 -38.25 1.97
CA HIS A 180 -8.32 -39.68 2.22
C HIS A 180 -8.73 -40.46 0.95
N GLY A 181 -7.76 -41.20 0.41
CA GLY A 181 -8.02 -42.41 -0.37
C GLY A 181 -8.19 -42.22 -1.87
N ASN A 182 -7.38 -42.97 -2.62
CA ASN A 182 -7.49 -43.28 -4.03
C ASN A 182 -6.90 -42.26 -5.03
N HIS A 183 -6.40 -42.84 -6.12
CA HIS A 183 -5.26 -42.45 -6.96
C HIS A 183 -5.35 -41.15 -7.79
N ASP A 184 -6.23 -40.20 -7.46
CA ASP A 184 -6.45 -38.95 -8.23
C ASP A 184 -6.65 -37.71 -7.34
N HIS A 185 -5.84 -37.57 -6.29
CA HIS A 185 -6.11 -36.64 -5.18
C HIS A 185 -5.42 -35.25 -5.28
N PRO A 186 -6.06 -34.16 -4.79
CA PRO A 186 -5.59 -32.76 -4.81
C PRO A 186 -4.25 -32.43 -4.10
N GLY A 187 -3.64 -33.36 -3.36
CA GLY A 187 -2.22 -33.27 -2.97
C GLY A 187 -1.25 -33.39 -4.15
N SER A 188 -1.74 -33.92 -5.28
CA SER A 188 -1.09 -33.94 -6.58
C SER A 188 -1.02 -32.54 -7.21
N LYS A 189 -2.02 -31.67 -6.98
CA LYS A 189 -2.14 -30.39 -7.71
C LYS A 189 -1.01 -29.41 -7.40
N LEU A 190 -0.67 -29.21 -6.12
CA LEU A 190 0.46 -28.34 -5.74
C LEU A 190 1.80 -28.91 -6.21
N LYS A 191 1.99 -30.23 -6.12
CA LYS A 191 3.21 -30.90 -6.58
C LYS A 191 3.34 -30.86 -8.11
N ASN A 192 2.25 -31.08 -8.83
CA ASN A 192 2.17 -30.95 -10.28
C ASN A 192 2.41 -29.50 -10.69
N PHE A 193 1.84 -28.54 -9.96
CA PHE A 193 2.06 -27.12 -10.18
C PHE A 193 3.48 -26.68 -9.86
N GLN A 194 4.15 -27.26 -8.87
CA GLN A 194 5.57 -27.00 -8.64
C GLN A 194 6.45 -27.67 -9.70
N ASN A 195 6.03 -28.84 -10.22
CA ASN A 195 6.72 -29.53 -11.32
C ASN A 195 6.62 -28.77 -12.66
N THR A 196 5.64 -27.88 -12.85
CA THR A 196 5.58 -26.99 -14.03
C THR A 196 6.54 -25.79 -13.93
N ASN A 197 7.32 -25.70 -12.85
CA ASN A 197 8.30 -24.65 -12.57
C ASN A 197 7.77 -23.22 -12.82
N PRO A 198 6.68 -22.82 -12.14
CA PRO A 198 6.00 -21.56 -12.36
C PRO A 198 6.92 -20.34 -12.13
N PRO A 199 6.92 -19.37 -13.05
CA PRO A 199 7.77 -18.19 -12.93
C PRO A 199 7.32 -17.28 -11.79
N VAL A 200 8.29 -16.69 -11.07
CA VAL A 200 8.04 -15.67 -10.04
C VAL A 200 8.01 -14.29 -10.69
N PHE A 201 6.96 -13.51 -10.44
CA PHE A 201 6.79 -12.17 -11.00
C PHE A 201 7.01 -11.09 -9.95
N SER A 202 7.97 -10.18 -10.17
CA SER A 202 8.32 -9.14 -9.21
C SER A 202 8.01 -7.71 -9.67
N LYS A 203 8.60 -7.30 -10.79
CA LYS A 203 8.33 -6.05 -11.50
C LYS A 203 8.67 -6.28 -12.97
N THR A 204 7.98 -5.59 -13.86
CA THR A 204 8.37 -5.49 -15.27
C THR A 204 8.31 -4.05 -15.73
N GLU A 205 9.32 -3.65 -16.50
CA GLU A 205 9.38 -2.37 -17.20
C GLU A 205 8.67 -2.46 -18.56
N GLU A 206 8.51 -3.69 -19.06
CA GLU A 206 7.86 -3.99 -20.33
C GLU A 206 6.48 -4.64 -20.10
N PRO A 207 5.41 -4.16 -20.75
CA PRO A 207 4.05 -4.68 -20.55
C PRO A 207 3.84 -6.12 -21.01
N LEU A 208 4.60 -6.54 -22.03
CA LEU A 208 4.49 -7.85 -22.65
C LEU A 208 4.85 -8.98 -21.67
N ASP A 209 5.81 -8.73 -20.79
CA ASP A 209 6.26 -9.70 -19.78
C ASP A 209 5.19 -9.95 -18.71
N ALA A 210 4.29 -8.99 -18.46
CA ALA A 210 3.19 -9.17 -17.51
C ALA A 210 2.08 -10.05 -18.11
N ASP A 211 1.75 -9.85 -19.39
CA ASP A 211 0.78 -10.70 -20.10
C ASP A 211 1.32 -12.11 -20.36
N ASP A 212 2.60 -12.24 -20.72
CA ASP A 212 3.26 -13.54 -20.91
C ASP A 212 3.36 -14.34 -19.61
N TRP A 213 3.68 -13.67 -18.49
CA TRP A 213 3.62 -14.29 -17.16
C TRP A 213 2.22 -14.80 -16.84
N LEU A 214 1.19 -13.99 -17.11
CA LEU A 214 -0.19 -14.33 -16.81
C LEU A 214 -0.69 -15.52 -17.66
N GLN A 215 -0.33 -15.57 -18.95
CA GLN A 215 -0.63 -16.71 -19.82
C GLN A 215 0.11 -17.98 -19.39
N THR A 216 1.40 -17.87 -19.09
CA THR A 216 2.21 -18.99 -18.58
C THR A 216 1.63 -19.52 -17.28
N MET A 217 1.21 -18.63 -16.39
CA MET A 217 0.59 -19.00 -15.12
C MET A 217 -0.77 -19.69 -15.32
N GLU A 218 -1.60 -19.19 -16.24
CA GLU A 218 -2.88 -19.79 -16.58
C GLU A 218 -2.70 -21.21 -17.15
N ASN A 219 -1.77 -21.40 -18.09
CA ASN A 219 -1.45 -22.71 -18.63
C ASN A 219 -0.93 -23.67 -17.54
N ASN A 220 -0.04 -23.21 -16.67
CA ASN A 220 0.47 -24.03 -15.57
C ASN A 220 -0.63 -24.43 -14.57
N LEU A 221 -1.60 -23.55 -14.32
CA LEU A 221 -2.73 -23.83 -13.43
C LEU A 221 -3.72 -24.82 -14.06
N GLU A 222 -3.90 -24.76 -15.38
CA GLU A 222 -4.72 -25.71 -16.15
C GLU A 222 -4.09 -27.09 -16.20
N VAL A 223 -2.79 -27.18 -16.51
CA VAL A 223 -2.03 -28.44 -16.49
C VAL A 223 -2.04 -29.09 -15.11
N ALA A 224 -2.01 -28.29 -14.04
CA ALA A 224 -2.07 -28.77 -12.66
C ALA A 224 -3.48 -29.12 -12.17
N GLY A 225 -4.55 -28.87 -12.96
CA GLY A 225 -5.93 -29.18 -12.57
C GLY A 225 -6.47 -28.34 -11.40
N VAL A 226 -5.99 -27.10 -11.26
CA VAL A 226 -6.40 -26.20 -10.17
C VAL A 226 -7.78 -25.61 -10.44
N GLU A 227 -8.67 -25.69 -9.44
CA GLU A 227 -10.04 -25.17 -9.55
C GLU A 227 -10.07 -23.63 -9.50
N ALA A 228 -11.08 -23.02 -10.12
CA ALA A 228 -11.15 -21.56 -10.31
C ALA A 228 -11.15 -20.74 -9.00
N ASN A 229 -11.58 -21.34 -7.89
CA ASN A 229 -11.55 -20.81 -6.53
C ASN A 229 -10.13 -20.74 -5.94
N GLU A 230 -9.23 -21.63 -6.36
CA GLU A 230 -7.87 -21.77 -5.84
C GLU A 230 -6.83 -21.09 -6.73
N LYS A 231 -7.13 -20.88 -8.02
CA LYS A 231 -6.21 -20.26 -9.01
C LYS A 231 -5.57 -18.95 -8.51
N VAL A 232 -6.34 -18.10 -7.84
CA VAL A 232 -5.84 -16.83 -7.29
C VAL A 232 -4.86 -17.05 -6.14
N LEU A 233 -5.10 -18.04 -5.26
CA LEU A 233 -4.19 -18.35 -4.15
C LEU A 233 -2.85 -18.86 -4.68
N PHE A 234 -2.88 -19.73 -5.69
CA PHE A 234 -1.67 -20.19 -6.36
C PHE A 234 -0.95 -19.07 -7.07
N ALA A 235 -1.63 -18.27 -7.90
CA ALA A 235 -0.98 -17.17 -8.63
C ALA A 235 -0.33 -16.13 -7.72
N THR A 236 -1.01 -15.75 -6.65
CA THR A 236 -0.54 -14.72 -5.73
C THR A 236 0.65 -15.18 -4.88
N HIS A 237 0.84 -16.49 -4.72
CA HIS A 237 2.03 -17.04 -4.09
C HIS A 237 3.32 -16.77 -4.89
N TYR A 238 3.20 -16.66 -6.22
CA TYR A 238 4.33 -16.41 -7.13
C TYR A 238 4.51 -14.93 -7.47
N LEU A 239 3.77 -14.04 -6.81
CA LEU A 239 4.03 -12.60 -6.83
C LEU A 239 5.10 -12.25 -5.78
N ALA A 240 6.06 -11.42 -6.19
CA ALA A 240 7.15 -10.92 -5.35
C ALA A 240 7.27 -9.39 -5.45
N GLY A 241 7.97 -8.77 -4.50
CA GLY A 241 8.29 -7.33 -4.54
C GLY A 241 7.08 -6.41 -4.82
N PRO A 242 7.18 -5.47 -5.78
CA PRO A 242 6.12 -4.52 -6.10
C PRO A 242 4.76 -5.14 -6.48
N ALA A 243 4.76 -6.24 -7.23
CA ALA A 243 3.52 -6.91 -7.65
C ALA A 243 2.77 -7.52 -6.44
N ARG A 244 3.49 -7.99 -5.42
CA ARG A 244 2.87 -8.47 -4.17
C ARG A 244 2.27 -7.33 -3.37
N ALA A 245 2.94 -6.18 -3.28
CA ALA A 245 2.41 -5.00 -2.60
C ALA A 245 1.10 -4.50 -3.23
N TRP A 246 1.02 -4.57 -4.58
CA TRP A 246 -0.23 -4.34 -5.30
C TRP A 246 -1.32 -5.34 -4.93
N TRP A 247 -1.00 -6.63 -4.84
CA TRP A 247 -1.96 -7.66 -4.45
C TRP A 247 -2.51 -7.44 -3.04
N THR A 248 -1.64 -7.16 -2.06
CA THR A 248 -2.06 -6.87 -0.67
C THR A 248 -3.01 -5.68 -0.62
N SER A 249 -2.70 -4.61 -1.36
CA SER A 249 -3.55 -3.42 -1.46
C SER A 249 -4.89 -3.74 -2.13
N THR A 250 -4.87 -4.52 -3.22
CA THR A 250 -6.07 -4.92 -3.97
C THR A 250 -6.98 -5.82 -3.14
N ARG A 251 -6.41 -6.75 -2.35
CA ARG A 251 -7.13 -7.63 -1.43
C ARG A 251 -7.78 -6.83 -0.30
N ALA A 252 -7.07 -5.85 0.26
CA ALA A 252 -7.62 -4.95 1.28
C ALA A 252 -8.80 -4.12 0.73
N MET A 253 -8.70 -3.63 -0.50
CA MET A 253 -9.79 -2.91 -1.17
C MET A 253 -11.00 -3.80 -1.49
N ASN A 254 -10.81 -5.11 -1.64
CA ASN A 254 -11.89 -6.07 -1.91
C ASN A 254 -12.61 -6.54 -0.64
N GLY A 255 -12.28 -5.99 0.55
CA GLY A 255 -12.96 -6.30 1.81
C GLY A 255 -12.88 -7.77 2.24
N GLY A 256 -11.88 -8.52 1.76
CA GLY A 256 -11.72 -9.94 2.09
C GLY A 256 -12.62 -10.91 1.30
N GLN A 257 -13.41 -10.44 0.32
CA GLN A 257 -14.14 -11.34 -0.57
C GLN A 257 -13.20 -12.17 -1.44
N VAL A 258 -13.57 -13.45 -1.65
CA VAL A 258 -12.90 -14.37 -2.58
C VAL A 258 -12.97 -13.78 -3.98
N MET A 259 -11.82 -13.36 -4.50
CA MET A 259 -11.70 -12.82 -5.84
C MET A 259 -11.72 -13.96 -6.85
N THR A 260 -12.50 -13.83 -7.92
CA THR A 260 -12.48 -14.81 -9.01
C THR A 260 -11.21 -14.65 -9.86
N TRP A 261 -10.79 -15.72 -10.53
CA TRP A 261 -9.65 -15.66 -11.45
C TRP A 261 -9.83 -14.60 -12.55
N ALA A 262 -11.06 -14.45 -13.07
CA ALA A 262 -11.37 -13.45 -14.08
C ALA A 262 -11.18 -12.01 -13.57
N ASP A 263 -11.64 -11.72 -12.35
CA ASP A 263 -11.45 -10.41 -11.73
C ASP A 263 -9.98 -10.13 -11.43
N PHE A 264 -9.22 -11.15 -11.04
CA PHE A 264 -7.78 -11.05 -10.85
C PHE A 264 -7.08 -10.66 -12.16
N LYS A 265 -7.33 -11.38 -13.25
CA LYS A 265 -6.75 -11.07 -14.58
C LYS A 265 -7.06 -9.64 -15.02
N LEU A 266 -8.31 -9.21 -14.85
CA LEU A 266 -8.74 -7.86 -15.22
C LEU A 266 -8.01 -6.78 -14.41
N LYS A 267 -7.92 -6.94 -13.08
CA LYS A 267 -7.24 -5.97 -12.21
C LYS A 267 -5.73 -5.99 -12.43
N PHE A 268 -5.14 -7.16 -12.66
CA PHE A 268 -3.72 -7.34 -12.93
C PHE A 268 -3.33 -6.67 -14.24
N SER A 269 -4.04 -6.97 -15.33
CA SER A 269 -3.79 -6.36 -16.64
C SER A 269 -3.96 -4.84 -16.57
N LYS A 270 -5.01 -4.32 -15.91
CA LYS A 270 -5.20 -2.86 -15.76
C LYS A 270 -4.06 -2.14 -15.02
N TYR A 271 -3.38 -2.82 -14.10
CA TYR A 271 -2.35 -2.21 -13.26
C TYR A 271 -0.94 -2.39 -13.85
N HIS A 272 -0.66 -3.54 -14.45
CA HIS A 272 0.67 -3.91 -14.95
C HIS A 272 0.82 -3.75 -16.48
N VAL A 273 -0.28 -3.66 -17.23
CA VAL A 273 -0.26 -3.41 -18.69
C VAL A 273 -0.68 -1.96 -18.95
N PRO A 274 0.25 -1.04 -19.31
CA PRO A 274 -0.12 0.30 -19.76
C PRO A 274 -1.08 0.24 -20.95
N ARG A 275 -2.10 1.10 -20.92
CA ARG A 275 -3.25 1.17 -21.85
C ARG A 275 -2.91 1.23 -23.34
N VAL A 276 -1.65 1.43 -23.72
CA VAL A 276 -1.21 1.57 -25.11
C VAL A 276 -1.28 0.24 -25.89
N LEU A 277 -1.40 -0.90 -25.19
CA LEU A 277 -1.50 -2.24 -25.82
C LEU A 277 -2.88 -2.92 -25.68
N SER A 278 -3.86 -2.33 -24.97
CA SER A 278 -5.22 -2.89 -24.85
C SER A 278 -6.12 -2.68 -26.08
N ARG A 279 -5.54 -2.37 -27.25
CA ARG A 279 -6.25 -2.36 -28.53
C ARG A 279 -5.53 -3.30 -29.49
N ARG A 280 -6.05 -4.52 -29.60
CA ARG A 280 -6.15 -5.28 -30.84
C ARG A 280 -7.16 -6.40 -30.66
#